data_AF-A0A4S2H836-F1
#
_entry.id   AF-A0A4S2H836-F1
#
_cell.length_a   1.000
_cell.length_b   1.000
_cell.length_c   1.000
_cell.angle_alpha   90.00
_cell.angle_beta   90.00
_cell.angle_gamma   90.00
#
_symmetry.space_group_name_H-M   'P 1'
#
loop_
_entity.id
_entity.type
_entity.pdbx_description
1 polymer ?
#
loop_
_entity_poly.entity_id
_entity_poly.type
_entity_poly.pdbx_seq_one_letter_code
_entity_poly.pdbx_strand_id
1 'polypeptide(L)'
;MNYIDEKTESLIYAVKESAEYKEYQRMRELIHSEPEKERAIHEFRRRNFELHRRRDVDLYSEMDRLEKEFAPLRAEPYVNEYLSAELAVCRMVQRINFRLMEEIEFDLGFE
;
A
#
# COMPACT_ATOMS: atom_id res chain seq x y z
N MET A 1 -10.60 -6.29 24.77
CA MET A 1 -9.63 -5.63 23.88
C MET A 1 -8.40 -5.33 24.69
N ASN A 2 -7.23 -5.70 24.19
CA ASN A 2 -5.97 -5.26 24.80
C ASN A 2 -5.73 -3.79 24.39
N TYR A 3 -5.02 -3.02 25.21
CA TYR A 3 -4.62 -1.64 24.93
C TYR A 3 -3.93 -1.49 23.55
N ILE A 4 -3.17 -2.51 23.14
CA ILE A 4 -2.55 -2.56 21.81
C ILE A 4 -3.59 -2.63 20.69
N ASP A 5 -4.70 -3.35 20.88
CA ASP A 5 -5.78 -3.43 19.89
C ASP A 5 -6.44 -2.06 19.72
N GLU A 6 -6.72 -1.37 20.81
CA GLU A 6 -7.32 -0.03 20.79
C GLU A 6 -6.42 1.01 20.08
N LYS A 7 -5.10 0.94 20.30
CA LYS A 7 -4.13 1.82 19.61
C LYS A 7 -3.98 1.46 18.15
N THR A 8 -4.06 0.18 17.81
CA THR A 8 -4.07 -0.29 16.41
C THR A 8 -5.32 0.21 15.69
N GLU A 9 -6.49 0.15 16.30
CA GLU A 9 -7.72 0.70 15.74
C GLU A 9 -7.65 2.22 15.55
N SER A 10 -7.09 2.94 16.54
CA SER A 10 -6.86 4.38 16.44
C SER A 10 -5.92 4.73 15.28
N LEU A 11 -4.86 3.94 15.08
CA LEU A 11 -3.94 4.10 13.96
C LEU A 11 -4.61 3.82 12.61
N ILE A 12 -5.43 2.76 12.52
CA ILE A 12 -6.23 2.46 11.33
C ILE A 12 -7.19 3.60 11.01
N TYR A 13 -7.83 4.18 12.02
CA TYR A 13 -8.71 5.32 11.83
C TYR A 13 -7.95 6.55 11.30
N ALA A 14 -6.79 6.87 11.88
CA ALA A 14 -5.94 7.96 11.41
C ALA A 14 -5.46 7.76 9.96
N VAL A 15 -5.09 6.53 9.61
CA VAL A 15 -4.73 6.15 8.23
C VAL A 15 -5.92 6.35 7.29
N LYS A 16 -7.14 5.97 7.69
CA LYS A 16 -8.35 6.17 6.86
C LYS A 16 -8.71 7.65 6.69
N GLU A 17 -8.45 8.46 7.71
CA GLU A 17 -8.71 9.91 7.67
C GLU A 17 -7.65 10.71 6.90
N SER A 18 -6.50 10.09 6.59
CA SER A 18 -5.41 10.70 5.84
C SER A 18 -5.84 11.16 4.43
N ALA A 19 -5.18 12.21 3.93
CA ALA A 19 -5.44 12.73 2.60
C ALA A 19 -5.12 11.69 1.52
N GLU A 20 -4.04 10.95 1.72
CA GLU A 20 -3.55 9.88 0.86
C GLU A 20 -4.61 8.77 0.70
N TYR A 21 -5.23 8.34 1.79
CA TYR A 21 -6.26 7.30 1.75
C TYR A 21 -7.59 7.79 1.14
N LYS A 22 -7.99 9.02 1.45
CA LYS A 22 -9.19 9.65 0.86
C LYS A 22 -9.05 9.86 -0.64
N GLU A 23 -7.87 10.25 -1.10
CA GLU A 23 -7.56 10.43 -2.51
C GLU A 23 -7.55 9.09 -3.26
N TYR A 24 -6.94 8.07 -2.66
CA TYR A 24 -7.03 6.70 -3.16
C TYR A 24 -8.47 6.19 -3.27
N GLN A 25 -9.34 6.46 -2.28
CA GLN A 25 -10.75 6.09 -2.34
C GLN A 25 -11.49 6.78 -3.49
N ARG A 26 -11.29 8.08 -3.68
CA ARG A 26 -11.90 8.82 -4.79
C ARG A 26 -11.48 8.27 -6.15
N MET A 27 -10.18 8.03 -6.34
CA MET A 27 -9.66 7.48 -7.59
C MET A 27 -10.16 6.06 -7.84
N ARG A 28 -10.34 5.26 -6.78
CA ARG A 28 -10.95 3.93 -6.87
C ARG A 28 -12.39 3.97 -7.36
N GLU A 29 -13.20 4.92 -6.89
CA GLU A 29 -14.59 5.10 -7.35
C GLU A 29 -14.65 5.49 -8.83
N LEU A 30 -13.75 6.37 -9.27
CA LEU A 30 -13.59 6.74 -10.68
C LEU A 30 -13.25 5.54 -11.56
N ILE A 31 -12.30 4.69 -11.14
CA ILE A 31 -11.90 3.49 -11.90
C ILE A 31 -12.99 2.42 -11.93
N HIS A 32 -13.80 2.31 -10.88
CA HIS A 32 -14.92 1.36 -10.86
C HIS A 32 -15.99 1.67 -11.93
N SER A 33 -15.99 2.89 -12.48
CA SER A 33 -16.86 3.26 -13.59
C SER A 33 -16.36 2.75 -14.97
N GLU A 34 -15.11 2.27 -15.06
CA GLU A 34 -14.51 1.74 -16.30
C GLU A 34 -13.98 0.29 -16.14
N PRO A 35 -14.76 -0.73 -16.53
CA PRO A 35 -14.46 -2.14 -16.23
C PRO A 35 -13.23 -2.72 -16.93
N GLU A 36 -12.80 -2.18 -18.08
CA GLU A 36 -11.56 -2.62 -18.74
C GLU A 36 -10.31 -2.20 -17.96
N LYS A 37 -10.29 -0.98 -17.42
CA LYS A 37 -9.18 -0.45 -16.60
C LYS A 37 -9.20 -1.05 -15.20
N GLU A 38 -10.38 -1.29 -14.65
CA GLU A 38 -10.54 -1.97 -13.37
C GLU A 38 -9.85 -3.34 -13.36
N ARG A 39 -9.92 -4.12 -14.45
CA ARG A 39 -9.25 -5.43 -14.54
C ARG A 39 -7.74 -5.32 -14.43
N ALA A 40 -7.11 -4.42 -15.18
CA ALA A 40 -5.66 -4.22 -15.14
C ALA A 40 -5.19 -3.75 -13.74
N ILE A 41 -5.98 -2.87 -13.13
CA ILE A 41 -5.73 -2.35 -11.77
C ILE A 41 -5.98 -3.41 -10.70
N HIS A 42 -6.97 -4.28 -10.87
CA HIS A 42 -7.22 -5.42 -9.99
C HIS A 42 -6.06 -6.42 -10.01
N GLU A 43 -5.47 -6.64 -11.18
CA GLU A 43 -4.29 -7.52 -11.31
C GLU A 43 -3.08 -6.92 -10.58
N PHE A 44 -2.86 -5.61 -10.76
CA PHE A 44 -1.85 -4.85 -10.01
C PHE A 44 -2.06 -4.98 -8.51
N ARG A 45 -3.29 -4.71 -8.03
CA ARG A 45 -3.67 -4.81 -6.61
C ARG A 45 -3.42 -6.20 -6.04
N ARG A 46 -3.77 -7.24 -6.81
CA ARG A 46 -3.57 -8.62 -6.37
C ARG A 46 -2.08 -8.90 -6.17
N ARG A 47 -1.24 -8.51 -7.12
CA ARG A 47 0.22 -8.64 -6.99
C ARG A 47 0.77 -7.82 -5.84
N ASN A 48 0.31 -6.58 -5.66
CA ASN A 48 0.71 -5.71 -4.54
C ASN A 48 0.32 -6.31 -3.18
N PHE A 49 -0.91 -6.83 -3.06
CA PHE A 49 -1.38 -7.48 -1.84
C PHE A 49 -0.62 -8.78 -1.54
N GLU A 50 -0.37 -9.61 -2.55
CA GLU A 50 0.47 -10.81 -2.42
C GLU A 50 1.90 -10.44 -1.99
N LEU A 51 2.43 -9.31 -2.45
CA LEU A 51 3.72 -8.79 -2.04
C LEU A 51 3.74 -8.41 -0.56
N HIS A 52 2.77 -7.61 -0.11
CA HIS A 52 2.65 -7.21 1.29
C HIS A 52 2.38 -8.37 2.26
N ARG A 53 1.77 -9.46 1.78
CA ARG A 53 1.52 -10.65 2.59
C ARG A 53 2.78 -11.47 2.83
N ARG A 54 3.79 -11.37 1.95
CA ARG A 54 5.06 -12.08 2.11
C ARG A 54 5.97 -11.27 3.03
N ARG A 55 6.31 -11.84 4.19
CA ARG A 55 7.23 -11.22 5.19
C ARG A 55 8.73 -11.36 4.82
N ASP A 56 9.04 -12.16 3.81
CA ASP A 56 10.39 -12.64 3.47
C ASP A 56 10.96 -12.02 2.17
N VAL A 57 10.31 -10.99 1.63
CA VAL A 57 10.76 -10.30 0.42
C VAL A 57 11.12 -8.87 0.74
N ASP A 58 12.17 -8.39 0.06
CA ASP A 58 12.48 -6.97 0.01
C ASP A 58 11.33 -6.25 -0.73
N LEU A 59 10.36 -5.81 0.07
CA LEU A 59 9.18 -5.08 -0.35
C LEU A 59 9.55 -3.86 -1.20
N TYR A 60 10.72 -3.26 -0.97
CA TYR A 60 11.16 -2.07 -1.69
C TYR A 60 11.56 -2.41 -3.12
N SER A 61 12.39 -3.45 -3.29
CA SER A 61 12.84 -3.92 -4.61
C SER A 61 11.69 -4.48 -5.45
N GLU A 62 10.76 -5.21 -4.82
CA GLU A 62 9.63 -5.78 -5.55
C GLU A 62 8.56 -4.73 -5.87
N MET A 63 8.39 -3.69 -5.05
CA MET A 63 7.58 -2.53 -5.42
C MET A 63 8.18 -1.77 -6.60
N ASP A 64 9.50 -1.57 -6.66
CA ASP A 64 10.17 -0.92 -7.79
C ASP A 64 10.00 -1.73 -9.09
N ARG A 65 10.05 -3.06 -9.00
CA ARG A 65 9.75 -3.95 -10.14
C ARG A 65 8.30 -3.84 -10.59
N LEU A 66 7.36 -3.86 -9.64
CA LEU A 66 5.94 -3.68 -9.94
C LEU A 66 5.68 -2.29 -10.56
N GLU A 67 6.37 -1.26 -10.09
CA GLU A 67 6.29 0.10 -10.64
C GLU A 67 6.79 0.16 -12.10
N LYS A 68 7.87 -0.55 -12.42
CA LYS A 68 8.41 -0.64 -13.78
C LYS A 68 7.52 -1.47 -14.72
N GLU A 69 6.97 -2.57 -14.23
CA GLU A 69 6.10 -3.45 -15.02
C GLU A 69 4.79 -2.73 -15.43
N PHE A 70 4.31 -1.83 -14.58
CA PHE A 70 3.11 -1.04 -14.81
C PHE A 70 3.39 0.39 -15.35
N ALA A 71 4.64 0.68 -15.73
CA ALA A 71 5.02 1.94 -16.40
C ALA A 71 4.19 2.26 -17.67
N PRO A 72 3.85 1.32 -18.57
CA PRO A 72 2.99 1.62 -19.72
C PRO A 72 1.54 1.92 -19.30
N LEU A 73 1.06 1.34 -18.20
CA LEU A 73 -0.24 1.67 -17.60
C LEU A 73 -0.22 3.08 -16.99
N ARG A 74 0.92 3.52 -16.43
CA ARG A 74 1.13 4.92 -15.96
C ARG A 74 1.27 5.95 -17.08
N ALA A 75 1.33 5.54 -18.35
CA ALA A 75 1.28 6.50 -19.45
C ALA A 75 -0.10 7.16 -19.57
N GLU A 76 -1.15 6.52 -19.06
CA GLU A 76 -2.48 7.11 -18.96
C GLU A 76 -2.58 8.03 -17.74
N PRO A 77 -2.98 9.31 -17.91
CA PRO A 77 -3.02 10.29 -16.81
C PRO A 77 -3.88 9.82 -15.63
N TYR A 78 -5.05 9.25 -15.91
CA TYR A 78 -5.99 8.74 -14.90
C TYR A 78 -5.43 7.55 -14.12
N VAL A 79 -4.78 6.61 -14.81
CA VAL A 79 -4.17 5.44 -14.17
C VAL A 79 -2.95 5.86 -13.36
N ASN A 80 -2.17 6.84 -13.84
CA ASN A 80 -1.04 7.38 -13.10
C ASN A 80 -1.45 8.09 -11.82
N GLU A 81 -2.52 8.90 -11.83
CA GLU A 81 -3.04 9.54 -10.62
C GLU A 81 -3.50 8.51 -9.58
N TYR A 82 -4.24 7.49 -10.02
CA TYR A 82 -4.65 6.39 -9.15
C TYR A 82 -3.45 5.63 -8.56
N LEU A 83 -2.50 5.22 -9.40
CA LEU A 83 -1.31 4.50 -8.95
C LEU A 83 -0.45 5.35 -8.03
N SER A 84 -0.37 6.66 -8.27
CA SER A 84 0.35 7.59 -7.40
C SER A 84 -0.31 7.72 -6.03
N ALA A 85 -1.65 7.78 -5.98
CA ALA A 85 -2.40 7.76 -4.72
C ALA A 85 -2.26 6.42 -3.97
N GLU A 86 -2.33 5.29 -4.67
CA GLU A 86 -2.11 3.97 -4.08
C GLU A 86 -0.69 3.80 -3.53
N LEU A 87 0.32 4.26 -4.26
CA LEU A 87 1.71 4.31 -3.81
C LEU A 87 1.90 5.19 -2.57
N ALA A 88 1.19 6.30 -2.47
CA ALA A 88 1.26 7.17 -1.29
C ALA A 88 0.74 6.46 -0.03
N VAL A 89 -0.41 5.77 -0.14
CA VAL A 89 -0.95 4.94 0.96
C VAL A 89 0.02 3.81 1.32
N CYS A 90 0.57 3.14 0.32
CA CYS A 90 1.51 2.06 0.55
C CYS A 90 2.78 2.51 1.30
N ARG A 91 3.41 3.61 0.83
CA ARG A 91 4.57 4.21 1.51
C ARG A 91 4.25 4.60 2.96
N MET A 92 3.05 5.10 3.22
CA MET A 92 2.61 5.42 4.59
C MET A 92 2.56 4.17 5.46
N VAL A 93 1.95 3.08 4.98
CA VAL A 93 1.87 1.81 5.74
C VAL A 93 3.25 1.18 5.94
N GLN A 94 4.11 1.20 4.92
CA GLN A 94 5.49 0.73 5.03
C GLN A 94 6.26 1.52 6.09
N ARG A 95 6.16 2.85 6.09
CA ARG A 95 6.81 3.70 7.08
C ARG A 95 6.33 3.40 8.50
N ILE A 96 5.03 3.13 8.67
CA ILE A 96 4.46 2.71 9.95
C ILE A 96 5.10 1.38 10.40
N ASN A 97 5.10 0.37 9.53
CA ASN A 97 5.67 -0.94 9.85
C ASN A 97 7.18 -0.87 10.12
N PHE A 98 7.93 -0.09 9.35
CA PHE A 98 9.36 0.10 9.55
C PHE A 98 9.64 0.72 10.92
N ARG A 99 8.93 1.80 11.28
CA ARG A 99 9.06 2.42 12.60
C ARG A 99 8.67 1.47 13.74
N LEU A 100 7.65 0.63 13.54
CA LEU A 100 7.31 -0.40 14.52
C LEU A 100 8.44 -1.40 14.68
N MET A 101 9.04 -1.89 13.60
CA MET A 101 10.13 -2.88 13.65
C MET A 101 11.46 -2.28 14.14
N GLU A 102 11.73 -1.00 13.88
CA GLU A 102 12.94 -0.30 14.33
C GLU A 102 12.89 0.01 15.83
N GLU A 103 11.74 0.45 16.34
CA GLU A 103 11.57 0.82 17.75
C GLU A 103 11.25 -0.37 18.66
N ILE A 104 10.75 -1.48 18.09
CA ILE A 104 10.60 -2.73 18.81
C ILE A 104 11.94 -3.47 18.74
N GLU A 105 12.74 -3.35 19.81
CA GLU A 105 13.91 -4.21 20.00
C GLU A 105 13.46 -5.67 20.10
N PHE A 106 13.60 -6.39 19.01
CA PHE A 106 13.60 -7.84 19.06
C PHE A 106 15.01 -8.27 19.47
N ASP A 107 15.16 -8.77 20.70
CA ASP A 107 16.34 -9.55 21.08
C ASP A 107 16.31 -10.85 20.28
N LEU A 108 16.82 -10.78 19.05
CA LEU A 108 16.75 -11.86 18.08
C LEU A 108 17.74 -12.99 18.40
N GLY A 109 18.50 -12.90 19.50
CA GLY A 109 19.33 -14.00 20.00
C GLY A 109 20.18 -14.65 18.92
N PHE A 110 20.75 -13.85 18.01
CA PHE A 110 21.74 -14.36 17.06
C PHE A 110 23.05 -14.58 17.83
N GLU A 111 23.12 -15.71 18.55
CA GLU A 111 24.37 -16.37 18.94
C GLU A 111 24.86 -17.29 17.83
#